data_AF-A0A959Q7F2-F1
#
_entry.id   AF-A0A959Q7F2-F1
#
_cell.length_a   1.000
_cell.length_b   1.000
_cell.length_c   1.000
_cell.angle_alpha   90.00
_cell.angle_beta   90.00
_cell.angle_gamma   90.00
#
_symmetry.space_group_name_H-M   'P 1'
#
loop_
_entity.id
_entity.type
_entity.pdbx_description
1 polymer ?
#
loop_
_entity_poly.entity_id
_entity_poly.type
_entity_poly.pdbx_seq_one_letter_code
_entity_poly.pdbx_strand_id
1 'polypeptide(L)' 'DRIETVGYGQTRPVAGNATEEGRAKNRRVEIRFSKE' A
#
# COMPACT_ATOMS: atom_id res chain seq x y z
N ASP A 1 -15.25 11.27 -11.76
CA ASP A 1 -14.26 10.19 -11.97
C ASP A 1 -14.59 8.98 -11.12
N ARG A 2 -14.41 7.76 -11.64
CA ARG A 2 -14.75 6.50 -10.95
C ARG A 2 -13.55 5.79 -10.32
N ILE A 3 -12.33 6.28 -10.58
CA ILE A 3 -11.07 5.70 -10.10
C ILE A 3 -10.16 6.85 -9.69
N GLU A 4 -9.55 6.71 -8.51
CA GLU A 4 -8.49 7.60 -8.02
C GLU A 4 -7.22 6.77 -7.76
N THR A 5 -6.06 7.33 -8.05
CA THR A 5 -4.75 6.69 -7.83
C THR A 5 -3.87 7.56 -6.96
N VAL A 6 -3.35 7.01 -5.87
CA VAL A 6 -2.48 7.73 -4.92
C VAL A 6 -1.23 6.89 -4.61
N GLY A 7 -0.05 7.49 -4.71
CA GLY A 7 1.22 6.87 -4.35
C GLY A 7 1.67 7.25 -2.94
N TYR A 8 1.76 6.27 -2.04
CA TYR A 8 2.17 6.50 -0.63
C TYR A 8 3.65 6.25 -0.34
N GLY A 9 4.39 5.66 -1.29
CA GLY A 9 5.80 5.28 -1.07
C GLY A 9 5.97 4.45 0.20
N GLN A 10 6.91 4.86 1.05
CA GLN A 10 7.25 4.14 2.30
C GLN A 10 6.46 4.62 3.52
N THR A 11 5.57 5.62 3.38
CA THR A 11 4.91 6.29 4.51
C THR A 11 3.81 5.46 5.19
N ARG A 12 3.37 4.36 4.55
CA ARG A 12 2.31 3.46 5.05
C ARG A 12 2.73 1.99 5.02
N PRO A 13 3.71 1.58 5.86
CA PRO A 13 4.15 0.19 5.94
C PRO A 13 3.09 -0.68 6.63
N VAL A 14 2.99 -1.94 6.22
CA VAL A 14 2.16 -2.98 6.87
C VAL A 14 3.00 -4.01 7.61
N ALA A 15 4.32 -4.01 7.38
CA ALA A 15 5.29 -4.83 8.08
C ALA A 15 6.58 -4.03 8.35
N GLY A 16 7.42 -4.50 9.27
CA GLY A 16 8.74 -3.91 9.51
C GLY A 16 9.67 -4.05 8.29
N ASN A 17 10.60 -3.11 8.10
CA ASN A 17 11.52 -3.12 6.94
C ASN A 17 12.85 -3.88 7.18
N ALA A 18 13.04 -4.45 8.38
CA ALA A 18 14.29 -5.12 8.75
C ALA A 18 14.54 -6.40 7.94
N THR A 19 13.50 -7.18 7.65
CA THR A 19 13.62 -8.45 6.91
C THR A 19 13.17 -8.29 5.45
N GLU A 20 13.61 -9.19 4.58
CA GLU A 20 13.19 -9.15 3.17
C GLU A 20 11.71 -9.46 3.01
N GLU A 21 11.17 -10.37 3.82
CA GLU A 21 9.75 -10.71 3.83
C GLU A 21 8.90 -9.50 4.21
N GLY A 22 9.37 -8.71 5.19
CA GLY A 22 8.72 -7.47 5.60
C GLY A 22 8.72 -6.41 4.48
N ARG A 23 9.86 -6.22 3.80
CA ARG A 23 9.95 -5.32 2.64
C ARG A 23 9.08 -5.79 1.48
N ALA A 24 9.05 -7.09 1.21
CA ALA A 24 8.21 -7.68 0.18
C ALA A 24 6.72 -7.43 0.45
N LYS A 25 6.27 -7.58 1.70
CA LYS A 25 4.89 -7.22 2.10
C LYS A 25 4.57 -5.74 1.92
N ASN A 26 5.54 -4.86 2.11
CA ASN A 26 5.35 -3.41 1.95
C ASN A 26 5.25 -2.97 0.47
N ARG A 27 5.89 -3.69 -0.46
CA ARG A 27 5.77 -3.44 -1.91
C ARG A 27 4.43 -3.95 -2.44
N ARG A 28 3.36 -3.16 -2.24
CA ARG A 28 1.98 -3.55 -2.56
C ARG A 28 1.16 -2.44 -3.22
N VAL A 29 0.05 -2.85 -3.84
CA VAL A 29 -1.03 -1.97 -4.31
C VAL A 29 -2.29 -2.32 -3.51
N GLU A 30 -3.00 -1.30 -3.02
CA GLU A 30 -4.29 -1.45 -2.33
C GLU A 30 -5.41 -0.90 -3.21
N ILE A 31 -6.50 -1.65 -3.34
CA ILE A 31 -7.73 -1.21 -4.01
C ILE A 31 -8.78 -0.99 -2.92
N ARG A 32 -9.39 0.20 -2.90
CA ARG A 32 -10.44 0.55 -1.95
C ARG A 32 -11.71 0.90 -2.71
N PHE A 33 -12.83 0.38 -2.24
CA PHE A 33 -14.15 0.68 -2.79
C PHE A 33 -14.80 1.75 -1.92
N SER A 34 -15.21 2.87 -2.52
CA SER A 34 -16.08 3.84 -1.86
C SER A 34 -17.50 3.28 -1.77
N LYS A 35 -18.13 3.43 -0.61
CA LYS A 35 -19.58 3.26 -0.51
C LYS A 35 -20.22 4.56 -1.00
N GLU A 36 -21.26 4.42 -1.82
CA GLU A 36 -22.14 5.53 -2.25
C GLU A 36 -22.92 6.11 -1.07
#